data_AF-A0A656K4S3-F1
#
_entry.id   AF-A0A656K4S3-F1
#
_cell.length_a   1.000
_cell.length_b   1.000
_cell.length_c   1.000
_cell.angle_alpha   90.00
_cell.angle_beta   90.00
_cell.angle_gamma   90.00
#
_symmetry.space_group_name_H-M   'P 1'
#
loop_
_entity.id
_entity.type
_entity.pdbx_description
1 polymer ?
#
loop_
_entity_poly.entity_id
_entity_poly.type
_entity_poly.pdbx_seq_one_letter_code
_entity_poly.pdbx_strand_id
1 'polypeptide(L)' 'AGRFDAFWESGLSEWDMAAGALLIQEAGGLVSDFTGGHDFLEKGHIVAGNTKCFKAVLTAIAPHLPASLKR' A
#
# COMPACT_ATOMS: atom_id res chain seq x y z
N ALA A 1 -12.87 -5.35 -7.61
CA ALA A 1 -13.82 -4.54 -8.41
C ALA A 1 -13.16 -3.64 -9.46
N GLY A 2 -11.82 -3.47 -9.50
CA GLY A 2 -11.13 -2.78 -10.61
C GLY A 2 -11.56 -1.34 -10.89
N ARG A 3 -12.18 -0.65 -9.92
CA ARG A 3 -12.70 0.72 -10.07
C ARG A 3 -11.59 1.78 -10.00
N PHE A 4 -10.52 1.45 -9.30
CA PHE A 4 -9.28 2.22 -9.21
C PHE A 4 -8.12 1.26 -9.44
N ASP A 5 -7.03 1.77 -10.01
CA ASP A 5 -5.86 0.96 -10.36
C ASP A 5 -4.88 0.76 -9.20
N ALA A 6 -4.85 1.73 -8.27
CA ALA A 6 -4.03 1.71 -7.07
C ALA A 6 -4.60 2.64 -5.98
N PHE A 7 -4.16 2.42 -4.75
CA PHE A 7 -4.49 3.18 -3.54
C PHE A 7 -3.24 3.31 -2.68
N TRP A 8 -3.06 4.46 -2.04
CA TRP A 8 -2.00 4.64 -1.04
C TRP A 8 -2.47 5.65 0.02
N GLU A 9 -2.14 5.38 1.28
CA GLU A 9 -2.51 6.27 2.40
C GLU A 9 -1.61 6.00 3.63
N SER A 10 -1.53 6.98 4.53
CA SER A 10 -0.78 6.91 5.78
C SER A 10 -1.62 7.37 6.96
N GLY A 11 -1.36 6.83 8.15
CA GLY A 11 -2.11 7.13 9.37
C GLY A 11 -3.37 6.28 9.53
N LEU A 12 -3.42 5.11 8.89
CA LEU A 12 -4.52 4.16 9.03
C LEU A 12 -4.33 3.27 10.25
N SER A 13 -5.42 2.86 10.87
CA SER A 13 -5.40 1.81 11.88
C SER A 13 -5.44 0.43 11.23
N GLU A 14 -5.01 -0.61 11.94
CA GLU A 14 -4.97 -1.98 11.43
C GLU A 14 -6.31 -2.45 10.85
N TRP A 15 -7.43 -2.11 11.51
CA TRP A 15 -8.77 -2.48 11.08
C TRP A 15 -9.23 -1.79 9.79
N ASP A 16 -8.67 -0.63 9.44
CA ASP A 16 -8.98 0.08 8.20
C ASP A 16 -8.38 -0.65 6.97
N MET A 17 -7.32 -1.44 7.19
CA MET A 17 -6.54 -2.08 6.13
C MET A 17 -6.75 -3.60 6.06
N ALA A 18 -6.86 -4.28 7.20
CA ALA A 18 -6.75 -5.75 7.28
C ALA A 18 -7.71 -6.50 6.34
N ALA A 19 -8.99 -6.14 6.34
CA ALA A 19 -9.98 -6.79 5.47
C ALA A 19 -9.73 -6.44 3.98
N GLY A 20 -9.42 -5.17 3.70
CA GLY A 20 -9.16 -4.71 2.33
C GLY A 20 -7.92 -5.35 1.71
N ALA A 21 -6.85 -5.53 2.50
CA ALA A 21 -5.62 -6.16 2.06
C ALA A 21 -5.85 -7.59 1.57
N LEU A 22 -6.61 -8.40 2.33
CA LEU A 22 -6.96 -9.75 1.92
C LEU A 22 -7.78 -9.76 0.62
N LEU A 23 -8.77 -8.88 0.49
CA LEU A 23 -9.58 -8.77 -0.73
C LEU A 23 -8.74 -8.43 -1.97
N ILE A 24 -7.75 -7.57 -1.81
CA ILE A 24 -6.84 -7.17 -2.90
C ILE A 24 -5.92 -8.34 -3.26
N GLN A 25 -5.35 -9.02 -2.28
CA GLN A 25 -4.46 -10.16 -2.48
C GLN A 25 -5.18 -11.33 -3.18
N GLU A 26 -6.38 -11.70 -2.74
CA GLU A 26 -7.19 -12.76 -3.38
C GLU A 26 -7.64 -12.39 -4.81
N ALA A 27 -7.72 -11.09 -5.11
CA ALA A 27 -7.96 -10.61 -6.48
C ALA A 27 -6.68 -10.55 -7.34
N GLY A 28 -5.53 -11.01 -6.83
CA GLY A 28 -4.24 -11.00 -7.52
C GLY A 28 -3.51 -9.65 -7.49
N GLY A 29 -3.92 -8.74 -6.61
CA GLY A 29 -3.26 -7.47 -6.34
C GLY A 29 -2.08 -7.60 -5.39
N LEU A 30 -1.30 -6.53 -5.28
CA LEU A 30 -0.17 -6.41 -4.35
C LEU A 30 -0.50 -5.39 -3.28
N VAL A 31 0.03 -5.63 -2.07
CA VAL A 31 -0.11 -4.76 -0.90
C VAL A 31 1.24 -4.70 -0.19
N SER A 32 1.68 -3.50 0.18
CA SER A 32 2.91 -3.27 0.95
C SER A 32 2.86 -1.98 1.76
N ASP A 33 3.89 -1.77 2.57
CA ASP A 33 4.21 -0.46 3.12
C ASP A 33 4.87 0.46 2.05
N PHE A 34 5.29 1.66 2.43
CA PHE A 34 5.91 2.63 1.51
C PHE A 34 7.34 2.28 1.07
N THR A 35 7.95 1.29 1.72
CA THR A 35 9.28 0.74 1.40
C THR A 35 9.19 -0.53 0.56
N GLY A 36 7.98 -1.05 0.31
CA GLY A 36 7.75 -2.32 -0.36
C GLY A 36 7.80 -3.54 0.59
N GLY A 37 7.82 -3.31 1.90
CA GLY A 37 7.78 -4.33 2.95
C GLY A 37 6.36 -4.80 3.28
N HIS A 38 6.26 -5.78 4.17
CA HIS A 38 4.99 -6.40 4.56
C HIS A 38 4.40 -5.87 5.88
N ASP A 39 5.09 -4.94 6.55
CA ASP A 39 4.71 -4.41 7.87
C ASP A 39 3.70 -3.25 7.76
N PHE A 40 2.83 -3.26 6.74
CA PHE A 40 1.90 -2.16 6.46
C PHE A 40 0.81 -2.01 7.52
N LEU A 41 0.46 -3.12 8.20
CA LEU A 41 -0.53 -3.12 9.29
C LEU A 41 0.05 -2.39 10.51
N GLU A 42 1.27 -2.75 10.91
CA GLU A 42 1.95 -2.22 12.09
C GLU A 42 2.37 -0.75 11.89
N LYS A 43 2.82 -0.41 10.68
CA LYS A 43 3.31 0.94 10.37
C LYS A 43 2.20 1.93 10.01
N GLY A 44 0.96 1.48 9.86
CA GLY A 44 -0.20 2.34 9.60
C GLY A 44 -0.16 3.06 8.24
N HIS A 45 0.57 2.52 7.26
CA HIS A 45 0.63 3.09 5.92
C HIS A 45 0.73 2.00 4.88
N ILE A 46 0.05 2.18 3.76
CA ILE A 46 -0.22 1.13 2.80
C ILE A 46 -0.13 1.67 1.38
N VAL A 47 0.39 0.84 0.48
CA VAL A 47 0.24 0.96 -0.97
C VAL A 47 -0.37 -0.34 -1.45
N ALA A 48 -1.41 -0.24 -2.25
CA ALA A 48 -2.08 -1.38 -2.84
C ALA A 48 -2.44 -1.11 -4.29
N GLY A 49 -2.44 -2.15 -5.13
CA GLY A 49 -2.82 -2.01 -6.53
C GLY A 49 -2.57 -3.25 -7.36
N ASN A 50 -2.91 -3.17 -8.65
CA ASN A 50 -2.54 -4.23 -9.59
C ASN A 50 -1.02 -4.27 -9.82
N THR A 51 -0.51 -5.37 -10.39
CA THR A 51 0.94 -5.59 -10.58
C THR A 51 1.65 -4.51 -11.42
N LYS A 52 0.95 -3.85 -12.34
CA LYS A 52 1.51 -2.78 -13.19
C LYS A 52 1.58 -1.45 -12.44
N CYS A 53 0.51 -1.09 -11.75
CA CYS A 53 0.37 0.21 -11.10
C CYS A 53 1.06 0.27 -9.73
N PHE A 54 1.13 -0.84 -9.01
CA PHE A 54 1.75 -0.92 -7.69
C PHE A 54 3.21 -0.38 -7.69
N LYS A 55 4.04 -0.87 -8.62
CA LYS A 55 5.44 -0.42 -8.75
C LYS A 55 5.53 1.06 -9.16
N ALA A 56 4.62 1.51 -10.02
CA ALA A 56 4.57 2.90 -10.47
C ALA A 56 4.25 3.85 -9.31
N VAL A 57 3.27 3.50 -8.47
CA VAL A 57 2.93 4.29 -7.28
C VAL A 57 4.09 4.34 -6.29
N LEU A 58 4.68 3.18 -5.93
CA LEU A 58 5.84 3.14 -5.02
C LEU A 58 6.99 4.03 -5.51
N THR A 59 7.30 3.97 -6.81
CA THR A 59 8.36 4.78 -7.41
C THR A 59 8.02 6.26 -7.40
N ALA A 60 6.76 6.61 -7.65
CA ALA A 60 6.29 7.99 -7.68
C ALA A 60 6.29 8.64 -6.28
N ILE A 61 5.92 7.90 -5.22
CA ILE A 61 5.85 8.45 -3.87
C ILE A 61 7.22 8.49 -3.18
N ALA A 62 8.12 7.54 -3.46
CA ALA A 62 9.38 7.38 -2.73
C ALA A 62 10.25 8.65 -2.59
N PRO A 63 10.40 9.53 -3.60
CA PRO A 63 11.17 10.77 -3.48
C PRO A 63 10.54 11.77 -2.50
N HIS A 64 9.23 11.70 -2.29
CA HIS A 64 8.45 12.67 -1.53
C HIS A 64 8.17 12.22 -0.08
N LEU A 65 8.57 11.01 0.29
CA LEU A 65 8.36 10.50 1.64
C LEU A 65 9.27 11.20 2.66
N PRO A 66 8.72 11.68 3.80
CA PRO A 66 9.53 12.16 4.91
C PRO A 66 10.31 11.00 5.55
N ALA A 67 11.42 11.30 6.22
CA ALA A 67 12.28 10.30 6.84
C ALA A 67 11.56 9.42 7.89
N SER A 68 10.50 9.94 8.51
CA SER A 68 9.65 9.22 9.46
C SER A 68 8.88 8.05 8.83
N LEU A 69 8.58 8.11 7.53
CA LEU A 69 7.80 7.11 6.79
C LEU A 69 8.67 6.20 5.91
N LYS A 70 10.00 6.33 5.97
CA LYS A 70 10.97 5.48 5.27
C LYS A 70 11.53 4.35 6.14
N ARG A 71 11.06 4.21 7.38
CA ARG A 71 11.52 3.20 8.34
C ARG A 71 10.57 2.01 8.38
#